data_AF-A0A5C6UNL7-F1
#
_entry.id   AF-A0A5C6UNL7-F1
#
_cell.length_a   1.000
_cell.length_b   1.000
_cell.length_c   1.000
_cell.angle_alpha   90.00
_cell.angle_beta   90.00
_cell.angle_gamma   90.00
#
_symmetry.space_group_name_H-M   'P 1'
#
loop_
_entity.id
_entity.type
_entity.pdbx_description
1 polymer ?
#
loop_
_entity_poly.entity_id
_entity_poly.type
_entity_poly.pdbx_seq_one_letter_code
_entity_poly.pdbx_strand_id
1 'polypeptide(L)' 'MSRNRSYRRYTDEFKRDAIRLVEQEGLPVAQVARDLGVNANSLHNWLKKHREERGDDVSESEQEELQRLRR' A
#
# COMPACT_ATOMS: atom_id res chain seq x y z
N MET A 1 -30.40 -1.29 -11.01
CA MET A 1 -29.58 -1.02 -9.80
C MET A 1 -28.28 -1.81 -9.88
N SER A 2 -27.23 -1.28 -9.24
CA SER A 2 -25.89 -1.85 -9.03
C SER A 2 -25.02 -2.15 -10.25
N ARG A 3 -24.15 -1.18 -10.59
CA ARG A 3 -22.90 -1.46 -11.32
C ARG A 3 -22.11 -2.44 -10.46
N ASN A 4 -22.05 -3.69 -10.89
CA ASN A 4 -21.18 -4.69 -10.30
C ASN A 4 -19.74 -4.21 -10.53
N ARG A 5 -19.22 -3.44 -9.58
CA ARG A 5 -17.88 -2.88 -9.62
C ARG A 5 -16.96 -4.08 -9.44
N SER A 6 -16.59 -4.69 -10.57
CA SER A 6 -15.56 -5.71 -10.66
C SER A 6 -14.36 -5.21 -9.89
N TYR A 7 -14.27 -5.64 -8.63
CA TYR A 7 -13.10 -5.43 -7.83
C TYR A 7 -12.03 -6.23 -8.57
N ARG A 8 -11.15 -5.53 -9.28
CA ARG A 8 -9.89 -6.12 -9.76
C ARG A 8 -9.25 -6.75 -8.53
N ARG A 9 -9.39 -8.07 -8.39
CA ARG A 9 -8.78 -8.82 -7.30
C ARG A 9 -7.31 -8.91 -7.66
N TYR A 10 -6.50 -8.06 -7.05
CA TYR A 10 -5.06 -8.24 -7.07
C TYR A 10 -4.74 -9.56 -6.38
N THR A 11 -3.87 -10.36 -7.01
CA THR A 11 -3.39 -11.62 -6.43
C THR A 11 -2.59 -11.32 -5.16
N ASP A 12 -2.52 -12.28 -4.25
CA ASP A 12 -1.77 -12.07 -3.01
C ASP A 12 -0.26 -11.94 -3.26
N GLU A 13 0.27 -12.58 -4.30
CA GLU A 13 1.63 -12.36 -4.80
C GLU A 13 1.85 -10.91 -5.23
N PHE A 14 0.91 -10.33 -6.00
CA PHE A 14 1.01 -8.94 -6.43
C PHE A 14 1.02 -7.97 -5.25
N LYS A 15 0.19 -8.22 -4.23
CA LYS A 15 0.17 -7.40 -3.02
C LYS A 15 1.48 -7.50 -2.26
N ARG A 16 2.05 -8.70 -2.13
CA ARG A 16 3.34 -8.94 -1.46
C ARG A 16 4.48 -8.24 -2.17
N ASP A 17 4.54 -8.31 -3.50
CA ASP A 17 5.57 -7.60 -4.26
C ASP A 17 5.45 -6.08 -4.08
N ALA A 18 4.22 -5.54 -4.11
CA ALA A 18 3.99 -4.12 -3.88
C ALA A 18 4.39 -3.67 -2.46
N ILE A 19 4.08 -4.48 -1.44
CA ILE A 19 4.50 -4.24 -0.05
C ILE A 19 6.03 -4.32 0.06
N ARG A 20 6.66 -5.31 -0.57
CA ARG A 20 8.11 -5.52 -0.57
C ARG A 20 8.86 -4.31 -1.13
N LEU A 21 8.37 -3.71 -2.22
CA LEU A 21 8.96 -2.49 -2.77
C LEU A 21 8.90 -1.31 -1.80
N VAL A 22 7.89 -1.23 -0.95
CA VAL A 22 7.79 -0.16 0.06
C VAL A 22 8.66 -0.48 1.27
N GLU A 23 8.54 -1.68 1.85
CA GLU A 23 9.24 -2.05 3.08
C GLU A 23 10.73 -2.36 2.88
N GLN A 24 11.12 -3.00 1.76
CA GLN A 24 12.52 -3.39 1.51
C GLN A 24 13.31 -2.32 0.76
N GLU A 25 12.74 -1.74 -0.29
CA GLU A 25 13.42 -0.71 -1.09
C GLU A 25 13.22 0.71 -0.51
N GLY A 26 12.36 0.86 0.51
CA GLY A 26 12.07 2.15 1.13
C GLY A 26 11.35 3.13 0.20
N LEU A 27 10.70 2.63 -0.87
CA LEU A 27 10.07 3.48 -1.87
C LEU A 27 8.76 4.09 -1.34
N PRO A 28 8.44 5.34 -1.71
CA PRO A 28 7.17 5.94 -1.34
C PRO A 28 5.98 5.16 -1.91
N VAL A 29 4.95 4.93 -1.08
CA VAL A 29 3.70 4.27 -1.48
C VAL A 29 3.11 4.89 -2.75
N ALA A 30 3.16 6.21 -2.88
CA ALA A 30 2.64 6.92 -4.05
C ALA A 30 3.48 6.68 -5.33
N GLN A 31 4.78 6.44 -5.19
CA GLN A 31 5.65 6.06 -6.31
C GLN A 31 5.31 4.63 -6.76
N VAL A 32 5.35 3.68 -5.82
CA VAL A 32 5.05 2.27 -6.10
C VAL A 32 3.64 2.09 -6.65
N ALA A 33 2.66 2.82 -6.12
CA ALA A 33 1.29 2.77 -6.64
C ALA A 33 1.18 3.26 -8.08
N ARG A 34 1.90 4.32 -8.46
CA ARG A 34 1.93 4.81 -9.84
C ARG A 34 2.62 3.82 -10.77
N ASP A 35 3.77 3.29 -10.36
CA ASP A 35 4.57 2.36 -11.17
C ASP A 35 3.84 1.03 -11.41
N LEU A 36 3.14 0.53 -10.39
CA LEU A 36 2.33 -0.68 -10.47
C LEU A 36 0.92 -0.45 -11.03
N GLY A 37 0.54 0.79 -11.30
CA GLY A 37 -0.81 1.15 -11.80
C GLY A 37 -1.94 0.83 -10.81
N VAL A 38 -1.65 0.83 -9.51
CA VAL A 38 -2.63 0.58 -8.44
C VAL A 38 -3.03 1.85 -7.71
N ASN A 39 -4.15 1.78 -6.99
CA ASN A 39 -4.58 2.87 -6.15
C ASN A 39 -3.69 2.92 -4.89
N ALA A 40 -3.08 4.07 -4.61
CA ALA A 40 -2.25 4.29 -3.42
C ALA A 40 -2.97 3.96 -2.11
N ASN A 41 -4.29 4.21 -2.04
CA ASN A 41 -5.11 3.86 -0.88
C ASN A 41 -5.25 2.34 -0.70
N SER A 42 -5.31 1.59 -1.81
CA SER A 42 -5.31 0.12 -1.75
C SER A 42 -3.96 -0.42 -1.26
N LEU A 43 -2.86 0.15 -1.74
CA LEU A 43 -1.52 -0.23 -1.29
C LEU A 43 -1.30 0.08 0.20
N HIS A 44 -1.77 1.25 0.67
CA HIS A 44 -1.77 1.57 2.10
C HIS A 44 -2.56 0.56 2.93
N ASN A 45 -3.75 0.16 2.48
CA ASN A 45 -4.55 -0.84 3.19
C ASN A 45 -3.84 -2.21 3.23
N TRP A 46 -3.12 -2.60 2.17
CA TRP A 46 -2.35 -3.84 2.18
C TRP A 46 -1.15 -3.77 3.11
N LEU A 47 -0.42 -2.65 3.13
CA LEU A 47 0.68 -2.41 4.07
C LEU A 47 0.20 -2.46 5.52
N LYS A 48 -0.92 -1.77 5.82
CA LYS A 48 -1.54 -1.80 7.14
C LYS A 48 -1.88 -3.22 7.55
N LYS A 49 -2.60 -3.95 6.69
CA LYS A 49 -2.99 -5.34 6.97
C LYS A 49 -1.78 -6.27 7.13
N HIS A 50 -0.75 -6.09 6.31
CA HIS A 50 0.49 -6.87 6.41
C HIS A 50 1.22 -6.63 7.73
N ARG A 51 1.26 -5.37 8.20
CA ARG A 51 1.84 -5.01 9.49
C ARG A 51 1.03 -5.56 10.67
N GLU A 52 -0.31 -5.47 10.59
CA GLU A 52 -1.24 -6.09 11.56
C GLU A 52 -1.06 -7.61 11.62
N GLU A 53 -0.93 -8.29 10.48
CA GLU A 53 -0.70 -9.74 10.39
C GLU A 53 0.66 -10.17 10.97
N ARG A 54 1.68 -9.30 10.93
CA ARG A 54 2.98 -9.54 11.56
C ARG A 54 2.99 -9.31 13.08
N GLY A 55 1.91 -8.80 13.67
CA GLY A 55 1.82 -8.48 15.10
C GLY A 55 2.68 -7.28 15.51
N ASP A 56 3.11 -6.47 14.54
CA ASP A 56 3.92 -5.27 14.72
C ASP A 56 2.95 -4.10 14.99
N ASP A 57 2.45 -3.99 16.23
CA ASP A 57 1.64 -2.85 16.68
C ASP A 57 2.55 -1.61 16.80
N VAL A 58 2.91 -1.03 15.66
CA VAL A 58 3.60 0.25 15.61
C VAL A 58 2.60 1.28 15.12
N SER A 59 1.94 1.90 16.09
CA SER A 59 1.11 3.10 15.97
C SER A 59 1.77 4.16 15.08
N GLU A 60 1.07 4.47 13.97
CA GLU A 60 0.92 5.78 13.32
C GLU A 60 2.15 6.64 12.95
N SER A 61 3.38 6.19 13.15
CA SER A 61 4.56 7.07 13.10
C SER A 61 5.05 7.39 11.67
N GLU A 62 4.73 6.56 10.67
CA GLU A 62 5.17 6.76 9.28
C GLU A 62 4.23 7.66 8.44
N GLN A 63 3.05 8.02 8.97
CA GLN A 63 2.08 8.84 8.21
C GLN A 63 2.53 10.30 8.02
N GLU A 64 3.49 10.79 8.81
CA GLU A 64 4.00 12.15 8.73
C GLU A 64 5.07 12.37 7.64
N GLU A 65 5.74 11.32 7.15
CA GLU A 65 6.79 11.49 6.14
C GLU A 65 6.23 11.70 4.72
N LEU A 66 5.04 11.17 4.44
CA LEU A 66 4.39 11.29 3.13
C LEU A 66 3.87 12.70 2.80
N GLN A 67 3.75 13.59 3.80
CA GLN A 67 3.37 14.99 3.55
C GLN A 67 4.55 15.90 3.21
N ARG A 68 5.79 15.50 3.52
CA ARG A 68 6.97 16.37 3.30
C ARG A 68 7.44 16.41 1.85
N LEU A 69 7.19 15.36 1.07
CA LEU A 69 7.66 15.26 -0.32
C LEU A 69 6.73 15.91 -1.35
N ARG A 70 5.71 16.67 -0.92
CA ARG A 70 4.77 17.36 -1.82
C ARG A 70 5.07 18.86 -2.02
N ARG A 71 6.30 19.30 -1.70
CA ARG A 71 6.81 20.64 -2.07
C ARG A 71 7.47 20.61 -3.45
#